data_AF-G8ZML3-F1
#
_entry.id   AF-G8ZML3-F1
#
_cell.length_a   1.000
_cell.length_b   1.000
_cell.length_c   1.000
_cell.angle_alpha   90.00
_cell.angle_beta   90.00
_cell.angle_gamma   90.00
#
_symmetry.space_group_name_H-M   'P 1'
#
loop_
_entity.id
_entity.type
_entity.pdbx_description
1 polymer ?
#
loop_
_entity_poly.entity_id
_entity_poly.type
_entity_poly.pdbx_seq_one_letter_code
_entity_poly.pdbx_strand_id
1 'polypeptide(L)'
;MSFRKRGEVINGANSGVRAVPGRTPVARPTIPTGRTPTVIGGRNPVVHSPSTLADRLDRVSIRNEGKKTDERESLDANHPGVKPSPATSHQTTSTGSFHLDKVLGHSGLPLGNSLLVEEQGTTDFGSILCKLFSSQGIVHNRIENSVTSGNTHLIVLSINQGFAKELPGVYKGSRKDIRKSKIAEEEAKVTVQNLTGKTNAARSNDLKIAWRYGLGNESSDKEGLGKPNLNDENNYSHQFDITTRLMPAPSASEITFISPLQPVQVVLNQVEQAIKKQSGKIIRIVVPSLLHPAMYPPSMFNLAKIMPILHGARSIVKNYGSRCILFASVSSDLLDELLLTQIENTFDSVINLEPFDQEMTQLLERAYKSQPNKIQHGLLHIMKLPIFSERGEMHVLKSSYAFKNGKRKFEIEEWGIPVDDIEDTEKDTPTHEHAGVEHKTDNTKVSVEF
;
A
#
# COMPACT_ATOMS: atom_id res chain seq x y z
N MET A 1 -20.02 29.50 -37.37
CA MET A 1 -21.48 29.55 -37.61
C MET A 1 -21.75 28.68 -38.85
N SER A 2 -22.74 27.81 -38.99
CA SER A 2 -23.99 27.57 -38.29
C SER A 2 -24.44 26.13 -38.51
N PHE A 3 -24.95 25.52 -37.44
CA PHE A 3 -26.18 24.72 -37.32
C PHE A 3 -26.79 23.95 -38.51
N ARG A 4 -27.02 22.65 -38.20
CA ARG A 4 -28.11 21.75 -38.63
C ARG A 4 -29.44 22.41 -39.06
N LYS A 5 -30.12 21.75 -40.00
CA LYS A 5 -31.59 21.48 -40.00
C LYS A 5 -31.85 20.28 -40.92
N ARG A 6 -32.27 19.11 -40.42
CA ARG A 6 -33.62 18.67 -39.96
C ARG A 6 -34.73 18.84 -41.00
N GLY A 7 -35.35 17.69 -41.32
CA GLY A 7 -36.74 17.57 -41.78
C GLY A 7 -36.90 17.89 -43.26
N GLU A 8 -37.72 17.22 -44.05
CA GLU A 8 -38.84 16.34 -43.77
C GLU A 8 -39.13 15.46 -45.00
N VAL A 9 -39.90 14.43 -44.74
CA VAL A 9 -40.43 13.43 -45.65
C VAL A 9 -41.50 14.07 -46.55
N ILE A 10 -41.45 13.83 -47.86
CA ILE A 10 -42.61 13.96 -48.74
C ILE A 10 -42.76 12.68 -49.58
N ASN A 11 -43.91 12.04 -49.36
CA ASN A 11 -44.51 10.98 -50.16
C ASN A 11 -44.58 11.34 -51.65
N GLY A 12 -44.43 10.36 -52.53
CA GLY A 12 -44.71 10.56 -53.95
C GLY A 12 -44.49 9.34 -54.83
N ALA A 13 -45.40 8.37 -54.68
CA ALA A 13 -45.91 7.43 -55.68
C ALA A 13 -45.08 7.02 -56.93
N ASN A 14 -45.06 5.69 -57.10
CA ASN A 14 -45.13 4.92 -58.35
C ASN A 14 -43.98 5.01 -59.37
N SER A 15 -43.22 3.91 -59.47
CA SER A 15 -42.92 3.24 -60.75
C SER A 15 -42.15 1.93 -60.51
N GLY A 16 -42.61 0.85 -61.14
CA GLY A 16 -41.70 -0.19 -61.65
C GLY A 16 -41.43 -1.41 -60.79
N VAL A 17 -42.32 -2.39 -60.89
CA VAL A 17 -42.12 -3.78 -60.44
C VAL A 17 -40.99 -4.45 -61.23
N ARG A 18 -40.04 -5.11 -60.54
CA ARG A 18 -39.38 -6.31 -61.07
C ARG A 18 -39.11 -7.31 -59.94
N ALA A 19 -39.82 -8.43 -60.00
CA ALA A 19 -39.81 -9.51 -59.02
C ALA A 19 -38.63 -10.48 -59.24
N VAL A 20 -38.13 -11.07 -58.15
CA VAL A 20 -37.35 -12.32 -58.13
C VAL A 20 -37.83 -13.17 -56.94
N PRO A 21 -37.95 -14.51 -57.08
CA PRO A 21 -38.95 -15.31 -56.37
C PRO A 21 -38.44 -16.04 -55.12
N GLY A 22 -39.36 -16.33 -54.19
CA GLY A 22 -39.18 -17.40 -53.21
C GLY A 22 -39.55 -17.06 -51.76
N ARG A 23 -40.85 -16.89 -51.44
CA ARG A 23 -41.40 -17.19 -50.11
C ARG A 23 -42.93 -17.26 -50.11
N THR A 24 -43.45 -18.24 -49.39
CA THR A 24 -44.85 -18.68 -49.31
C THR A 24 -45.75 -17.73 -48.50
N PRO A 25 -47.08 -17.70 -48.74
CA PRO A 25 -47.98 -16.69 -48.22
C PRO A 25 -48.68 -17.12 -46.92
N VAL A 26 -48.90 -16.18 -45.99
CA VAL A 26 -49.85 -16.32 -44.88
C VAL A 26 -51.03 -15.41 -45.15
N ALA A 27 -52.21 -16.01 -45.34
CA ALA A 27 -53.48 -15.34 -45.55
C ALA A 27 -54.25 -15.13 -44.23
N ARG A 28 -54.89 -13.98 -44.12
CA ARG A 28 -56.03 -13.63 -43.25
C ARG A 28 -57.14 -13.10 -44.18
N PRO A 29 -58.38 -12.86 -43.74
CA PRO A 29 -59.18 -13.46 -42.65
C PRO A 29 -60.63 -13.77 -43.11
N THR A 30 -61.45 -14.40 -42.27
CA THR A 30 -62.92 -14.32 -42.39
C THR A 30 -63.62 -14.30 -41.02
N ILE A 31 -64.63 -13.45 -40.94
CA ILE A 31 -65.58 -13.25 -39.83
C ILE A 31 -66.75 -14.24 -39.99
N PRO A 32 -67.44 -14.63 -38.90
CA PRO A 32 -68.88 -14.40 -38.90
C PRO A 32 -69.47 -13.92 -37.55
N THR A 33 -70.58 -13.20 -37.67
CA THR A 33 -71.45 -12.60 -36.66
C THR A 33 -72.55 -13.56 -36.16
N GLY A 34 -73.00 -13.44 -34.89
CA GLY A 34 -74.38 -13.80 -34.52
C GLY A 34 -74.73 -14.11 -33.04
N ARG A 35 -75.65 -13.29 -32.50
CA ARG A 35 -76.73 -13.54 -31.47
C ARG A 35 -76.47 -13.41 -29.94
N THR A 36 -77.57 -13.01 -29.27
CA THR A 36 -77.78 -12.21 -28.04
C THR A 36 -78.10 -13.04 -26.76
N PRO A 37 -78.67 -12.49 -25.65
CA PRO A 37 -77.98 -12.11 -24.41
C PRO A 37 -78.41 -12.93 -23.15
N THR A 38 -77.60 -12.92 -22.08
CA THR A 38 -78.03 -13.36 -20.73
C THR A 38 -77.47 -12.45 -19.64
N VAL A 39 -78.22 -12.41 -18.54
CA VAL A 39 -78.35 -11.36 -17.54
C VAL A 39 -77.72 -11.80 -16.21
N ILE A 40 -76.96 -10.88 -15.59
CA ILE A 40 -76.67 -10.65 -14.15
C ILE A 40 -75.95 -11.74 -13.32
N GLY A 41 -74.89 -11.30 -12.62
CA GLY A 41 -74.45 -11.90 -11.35
C GLY A 41 -73.07 -11.42 -10.84
N GLY A 42 -73.05 -10.38 -10.00
CA GLY A 42 -72.04 -10.19 -8.94
C GLY A 42 -70.68 -9.54 -9.28
N ARG A 43 -70.57 -8.21 -9.16
CA ARG A 43 -69.30 -7.49 -8.95
C ARG A 43 -69.22 -7.02 -7.50
N ASN A 44 -68.21 -7.49 -6.75
CA ASN A 44 -67.75 -6.82 -5.53
C ASN A 44 -66.90 -5.59 -5.92
N PRO A 45 -66.99 -4.45 -5.21
CA PRO A 45 -66.13 -3.31 -5.47
C PRO A 45 -64.74 -3.55 -4.87
N VAL A 46 -63.69 -3.35 -5.67
CA VAL A 46 -62.32 -3.22 -5.19
C VAL A 46 -62.19 -1.84 -4.55
N VAL A 47 -62.03 -1.81 -3.23
CA VAL A 47 -61.70 -0.61 -2.47
C VAL A 47 -60.21 -0.31 -2.69
N HIS A 48 -59.89 0.74 -3.43
CA HIS A 48 -58.55 1.32 -3.45
C HIS A 48 -58.39 2.22 -2.22
N SER A 49 -57.57 1.78 -1.27
CA SER A 49 -57.08 2.67 -0.20
C SER A 49 -56.07 3.66 -0.78
N PRO A 50 -56.11 4.94 -0.41
CA PRO A 50 -55.09 5.90 -0.80
C PRO A 50 -53.85 5.63 0.05
N SER A 51 -52.84 4.97 -0.51
CA SER A 51 -51.53 4.88 0.13
C SER A 51 -50.93 6.28 0.21
N THR A 52 -50.77 6.76 1.43
CA THR A 52 -50.16 8.04 1.78
C THR A 52 -48.72 8.10 1.27
N LEU A 53 -48.32 9.25 0.73
CA LEU A 53 -46.97 9.55 0.22
C LEU A 53 -45.83 9.21 1.20
N ALA A 54 -46.11 9.09 2.51
CA ALA A 54 -45.16 8.67 3.53
C ALA A 54 -44.63 7.23 3.33
N ASP A 55 -45.47 6.29 2.85
CA ASP A 55 -45.08 4.88 2.62
C ASP A 55 -44.13 4.72 1.42
N ARG A 56 -44.05 5.73 0.55
CA ARG A 56 -43.12 5.76 -0.59
C ARG A 56 -41.75 6.34 -0.23
N LEU A 57 -41.64 7.10 0.84
CA LEU A 57 -40.36 7.66 1.32
C LEU A 57 -39.58 6.66 2.16
N ASP A 58 -40.25 5.75 2.87
CA ASP A 58 -39.60 4.66 3.62
C ASP A 58 -38.97 3.57 2.72
N ARG A 59 -39.24 3.63 1.41
CA ARG A 59 -38.61 2.80 0.38
C ARG A 59 -37.45 3.47 -0.35
N VAL A 60 -37.04 4.67 0.08
CA VAL A 60 -35.84 5.37 -0.41
C VAL A 60 -34.72 5.32 0.64
N SER A 61 -34.67 4.27 1.46
CA SER A 61 -33.38 3.85 2.00
C SER A 61 -32.64 3.16 0.86
N ILE A 62 -31.46 3.68 0.50
CA ILE A 62 -30.48 2.99 -0.34
C ILE A 62 -30.06 1.74 0.45
N ARG A 63 -30.89 0.71 0.40
CA ARG A 63 -30.52 -0.63 0.79
C ARG A 63 -29.66 -1.10 -0.37
N ASN A 64 -28.36 -0.86 -0.22
CA ASN A 64 -27.34 -1.57 -0.97
C ASN A 64 -27.79 -3.03 -0.97
N GLU A 65 -28.18 -3.57 -2.13
CA GLU A 65 -28.34 -5.01 -2.29
C GLU A 65 -26.94 -5.60 -2.20
N GLY A 66 -26.40 -5.62 -0.98
CA GLY A 66 -25.30 -6.45 -0.64
C GLY A 66 -25.73 -7.86 -0.99
N LYS A 67 -25.00 -8.48 -1.92
CA LYS A 67 -24.76 -9.92 -1.84
C LYS A 67 -24.66 -10.24 -0.35
N LYS A 68 -25.42 -11.22 0.14
CA LYS A 68 -25.15 -11.87 1.41
C LYS A 68 -23.74 -12.47 1.31
N THR A 69 -22.72 -11.65 1.51
CA THR A 69 -21.40 -12.09 1.92
C THR A 69 -21.61 -12.65 3.31
N ASP A 70 -21.35 -13.94 3.47
CA ASP A 70 -21.41 -14.63 4.74
C ASP A 70 -20.75 -13.76 5.83
N GLU A 71 -21.43 -13.52 6.95
CA GLU A 71 -20.89 -12.73 8.07
C GLU A 71 -19.52 -13.24 8.55
N ARG A 72 -19.19 -14.50 8.22
CA ARG A 72 -17.89 -15.17 8.45
C ARG A 72 -16.72 -14.61 7.62
N GLU A 73 -16.97 -13.82 6.59
CA GLU A 73 -15.92 -13.21 5.75
C GLU A 73 -15.61 -11.74 6.12
N SER A 74 -16.38 -11.15 7.03
CA SER A 74 -16.15 -9.78 7.48
C SER A 74 -14.90 -9.70 8.37
N LEU A 75 -14.03 -8.73 8.13
CA LEU A 75 -12.91 -8.42 9.02
C LEU A 75 -13.45 -7.91 10.35
N ASP A 76 -12.74 -8.21 11.44
CA ASP A 76 -13.00 -7.57 12.72
C ASP A 76 -12.89 -6.04 12.57
N ALA A 77 -13.93 -5.32 13.00
CA ALA A 77 -14.00 -3.87 12.96
C ALA A 77 -12.85 -3.20 13.74
N ASN A 78 -12.28 -3.91 14.73
CA ASN A 78 -11.19 -3.42 15.59
C ASN A 78 -9.83 -4.04 15.26
N HIS A 79 -9.61 -4.50 14.01
CA HIS A 79 -8.33 -5.09 13.62
C HIS A 79 -7.15 -4.10 13.84
N PRO A 80 -6.11 -4.44 14.65
CA PRO A 80 -5.05 -3.50 15.05
C PRO A 80 -4.20 -2.99 13.87
N GLY A 81 -4.12 -3.78 12.81
CA GLY A 81 -3.43 -3.45 11.57
C GLY A 81 -4.26 -2.72 10.51
N VAL A 82 -5.50 -2.29 10.79
CA VAL A 82 -6.34 -1.57 9.82
C VAL A 82 -6.69 -0.20 10.35
N LYS A 83 -6.53 0.82 9.51
CA LYS A 83 -7.06 2.16 9.79
C LYS A 83 -7.64 2.79 8.52
N PRO A 84 -8.58 3.73 8.63
CA PRO A 84 -9.06 4.48 7.47
C PRO A 84 -7.93 5.33 6.88
N SER A 85 -7.85 5.36 5.55
CA SER A 85 -6.95 6.25 4.84
C SER A 85 -7.30 7.72 5.12
N PRO A 86 -6.32 8.60 5.41
CA PRO A 86 -6.57 10.02 5.57
C PRO A 86 -7.12 10.70 4.30
N ALA A 87 -6.80 10.18 3.11
CA ALA A 87 -7.17 10.80 1.85
C ALA A 87 -8.53 10.33 1.31
N THR A 88 -8.89 9.06 1.54
CA THR A 88 -10.05 8.43 0.87
C THR A 88 -10.94 7.62 1.79
N SER A 89 -10.65 7.55 3.09
CA SER A 89 -11.35 6.74 4.10
C SER A 89 -11.39 5.23 3.81
N HIS A 90 -10.68 4.75 2.78
CA HIS A 90 -10.57 3.33 2.50
C HIS A 90 -9.77 2.63 3.61
N GLN A 91 -10.19 1.42 3.99
CA GLN A 91 -9.44 0.61 4.94
C GLN A 91 -8.04 0.35 4.40
N THR A 92 -7.03 0.64 5.21
CA THR A 92 -5.62 0.65 4.82
C THR A 92 -4.80 -0.07 5.89
N THR A 93 -3.75 -0.77 5.46
CA THR A 93 -2.82 -1.45 6.37
C THR A 93 -1.37 -1.08 6.07
N SER A 94 -0.52 -1.13 7.09
CA SER A 94 0.88 -0.74 6.97
C SER A 94 1.66 -1.70 6.08
N THR A 95 2.60 -1.17 5.30
CA THR A 95 3.60 -1.93 4.54
C THR A 95 4.77 -2.42 5.41
N GLY A 96 4.79 -2.10 6.72
CA GLY A 96 5.92 -2.37 7.60
C GLY A 96 7.06 -1.36 7.48
N SER A 97 6.93 -0.38 6.59
CA SER A 97 7.80 0.79 6.49
C SER A 97 6.97 2.07 6.59
N PHE A 98 7.17 2.82 7.67
CA PHE A 98 6.45 4.09 7.90
C PHE A 98 6.66 5.08 6.74
N HIS A 99 7.87 5.17 6.21
CA HIS A 99 8.16 6.09 5.12
C HIS A 99 7.48 5.67 3.82
N LEU A 100 7.44 4.37 3.53
CA LEU A 100 6.73 3.84 2.36
C LEU A 100 5.21 4.08 2.48
N ASP A 101 4.67 3.87 3.68
CA ASP A 101 3.26 4.15 3.99
C ASP A 101 2.87 5.60 3.71
N LYS A 102 3.78 6.54 4.03
CA LYS A 102 3.60 7.96 3.71
C LYS A 102 3.68 8.24 2.21
N VAL A 103 4.66 7.67 1.51
CA VAL A 103 4.86 7.81 0.06
C VAL A 103 3.65 7.32 -0.73
N LEU A 104 2.96 6.27 -0.26
CA LEU A 104 1.75 5.75 -0.91
C LEU A 104 0.52 6.68 -0.80
N GLY A 105 0.58 7.76 -0.01
CA GLY A 105 -0.50 8.74 0.12
C GLY A 105 -1.70 8.31 0.97
N HIS A 106 -1.73 7.06 1.45
CA HIS A 106 -2.80 6.53 2.30
C HIS A 106 -2.38 6.20 3.74
N SER A 107 -1.13 6.52 4.13
CA SER A 107 -0.53 6.02 5.38
C SER A 107 -0.49 4.49 5.44
N GLY A 108 -0.25 3.86 4.28
CA GLY A 108 -0.22 2.42 4.08
C GLY A 108 -0.70 2.02 2.68
N LEU A 109 -0.92 0.73 2.48
CA LEU A 109 -1.52 0.18 1.28
C LEU A 109 -3.02 -0.11 1.53
N PRO A 110 -3.95 0.51 0.76
CA PRO A 110 -5.38 0.23 0.90
C PRO A 110 -5.70 -1.24 0.63
N LEU A 111 -6.66 -1.79 1.37
CA LEU A 111 -7.13 -3.16 1.13
C LEU A 111 -7.69 -3.29 -0.30
N GLY A 112 -7.50 -4.46 -0.91
CA GLY A 112 -7.86 -4.72 -2.31
C GLY A 112 -6.92 -4.07 -3.33
N ASN A 113 -5.74 -3.63 -2.90
CA ASN A 113 -4.72 -3.07 -3.78
C ASN A 113 -3.40 -3.84 -3.72
N SER A 114 -2.60 -3.62 -4.76
CA SER A 114 -1.32 -4.26 -5.02
C SER A 114 -0.21 -3.23 -5.24
N LEU A 115 0.98 -3.53 -4.74
CA LEU A 115 2.19 -2.74 -4.88
C LEU A 115 3.30 -3.56 -5.56
N LEU A 116 3.85 -3.00 -6.64
CA LEU A 116 5.07 -3.45 -7.28
C LEU A 116 6.22 -2.54 -6.87
N VAL A 117 7.32 -3.13 -6.40
CA VAL A 117 8.59 -2.45 -6.18
C VAL A 117 9.58 -2.95 -7.22
N GLU A 118 9.92 -2.08 -8.15
CA GLU A 118 10.99 -2.30 -9.12
C GLU A 118 12.32 -1.82 -8.55
N GLU A 119 13.40 -2.47 -8.96
CA GLU A 119 14.75 -2.04 -8.63
C GLU A 119 15.65 -2.15 -9.86
N GLN A 120 16.34 -1.05 -10.15
CA GLN A 120 17.38 -0.97 -11.17
C GLN A 120 18.71 -1.48 -10.62
N GLY A 121 19.60 -1.95 -11.50
CA GLY A 121 20.93 -2.43 -11.15
C GLY A 121 20.95 -3.85 -10.58
N THR A 122 22.01 -4.14 -9.81
CA THR A 122 22.32 -5.49 -9.30
C THR A 122 22.13 -5.64 -7.80
N THR A 123 21.66 -4.60 -7.12
CA THR A 123 21.33 -4.63 -5.69
C THR A 123 19.95 -5.27 -5.47
N ASP A 124 19.57 -5.44 -4.20
CA ASP A 124 18.28 -6.03 -3.82
C ASP A 124 17.70 -5.33 -2.57
N PHE A 125 17.61 -4.00 -2.62
CA PHE A 125 16.92 -3.19 -1.61
C PHE A 125 15.41 -3.48 -1.54
N GLY A 126 14.79 -3.85 -2.67
CA GLY A 126 13.39 -4.27 -2.76
C GLY A 126 13.08 -5.47 -1.86
N SER A 127 14.01 -6.40 -1.67
CA SER A 127 13.85 -7.51 -0.71
C SER A 127 13.67 -7.05 0.73
N ILE A 128 14.26 -5.90 1.12
CA ILE A 128 14.12 -5.35 2.47
C ILE A 128 12.67 -4.93 2.69
N LEU A 129 12.09 -4.17 1.76
CA LEU A 129 10.69 -3.75 1.82
C LEU A 129 9.74 -4.96 1.83
N CYS A 130 10.03 -5.98 1.02
CA CYS A 130 9.29 -7.23 0.97
C CYS A 130 9.30 -7.97 2.34
N LYS A 131 10.46 -8.02 2.99
CA LYS A 131 10.64 -8.61 4.33
C LYS A 131 9.93 -7.80 5.41
N LEU A 132 9.96 -6.47 5.34
CA LEU A 132 9.21 -5.59 6.25
C LEU A 132 7.70 -5.81 6.13
N PHE A 133 7.19 -5.85 4.90
CA PHE A 133 5.79 -6.12 4.61
C PHE A 133 5.31 -7.46 5.17
N SER A 134 6.13 -8.49 5.02
CA SER A 134 5.88 -9.81 5.56
C SER A 134 5.92 -9.83 7.09
N SER A 135 6.95 -9.20 7.69
CA SER A 135 7.13 -9.17 9.14
C SER A 135 6.02 -8.42 9.86
N GLN A 136 5.52 -7.32 9.27
CA GLN A 136 4.37 -6.57 9.77
C GLN A 136 3.13 -7.46 9.91
N GLY A 137 2.86 -8.31 8.92
CA GLY A 137 1.74 -9.25 8.99
C GLY A 137 1.88 -10.30 10.09
N ILE A 138 3.09 -10.85 10.25
CA ILE A 138 3.35 -11.83 11.31
C ILE A 138 3.23 -11.18 12.69
N VAL A 139 3.72 -9.95 12.86
CA VAL A 139 3.57 -9.21 14.12
C VAL A 139 2.09 -8.92 14.39
N HIS A 140 1.32 -8.43 13.41
CA HIS A 140 -0.13 -8.24 13.56
C HIS A 140 -0.85 -9.52 14.00
N ASN A 141 -0.47 -10.67 13.44
CA ASN A 141 -1.03 -11.96 13.83
C ASN A 141 -0.70 -12.36 15.29
N ARG A 142 0.37 -11.84 15.87
CA ARG A 142 0.86 -12.16 17.23
C ARG A 142 0.45 -11.17 18.31
N ILE A 143 -0.15 -10.02 17.95
CA ILE A 143 -0.56 -8.99 18.92
C ILE A 143 -1.68 -9.49 19.81
N GLU A 144 -2.65 -10.19 19.23
CA GLU A 144 -3.61 -10.94 20.02
C GLU A 144 -2.92 -12.24 20.46
N ASN A 145 -2.68 -12.40 21.75
CA ASN A 145 -2.11 -13.62 22.36
C ASN A 145 -3.01 -14.87 22.17
N SER A 146 -3.93 -14.87 21.20
CA SER A 146 -4.78 -15.98 20.85
C SER A 146 -4.00 -16.97 19.97
N VAL A 147 -3.48 -18.01 20.61
CA VAL A 147 -2.81 -19.17 19.99
C VAL A 147 -3.66 -19.83 18.90
N THR A 148 -4.97 -19.55 18.85
CA THR A 148 -5.95 -20.15 17.92
C THR A 148 -6.58 -19.19 16.92
N SER A 149 -6.48 -17.86 17.09
CA SER A 149 -7.25 -16.88 16.30
C SER A 149 -6.45 -15.62 15.97
N GLY A 150 -5.21 -15.75 15.49
CA GLY A 150 -4.49 -14.58 15.01
C GLY A 150 -5.14 -13.94 13.77
N ASN A 151 -4.90 -12.65 13.54
CA ASN A 151 -5.72 -11.82 12.63
C ASN A 151 -5.16 -11.64 11.22
N THR A 152 -3.94 -12.13 10.94
CA THR A 152 -3.29 -11.94 9.65
C THR A 152 -2.62 -13.22 9.18
N HIS A 153 -2.69 -13.51 7.89
CA HIS A 153 -2.01 -14.64 7.28
C HIS A 153 -1.16 -14.18 6.10
N LEU A 154 0.04 -14.74 5.99
CA LEU A 154 1.00 -14.43 4.94
C LEU A 154 1.02 -15.57 3.91
N ILE A 155 0.80 -15.23 2.64
CA ILE A 155 0.95 -16.15 1.51
C ILE A 155 2.16 -15.70 0.70
N VAL A 156 3.16 -16.56 0.53
CA VAL A 156 4.38 -16.27 -0.23
C VAL A 156 4.42 -17.09 -1.50
N LEU A 157 4.40 -16.42 -2.65
CA LEU A 157 4.61 -17.03 -3.96
C LEU A 157 6.11 -17.13 -4.25
N SER A 158 6.74 -18.17 -3.73
CA SER A 158 8.19 -18.39 -3.85
C SER A 158 8.55 -19.85 -3.64
N ILE A 159 9.64 -20.28 -4.28
CA ILE A 159 10.29 -21.57 -3.98
C ILE A 159 11.25 -21.48 -2.79
N ASN A 160 11.67 -20.27 -2.40
CA ASN A 160 12.62 -20.05 -1.31
C ASN A 160 11.90 -20.04 0.05
N GLN A 161 11.83 -21.20 0.70
CA GLN A 161 11.29 -21.31 2.06
C GLN A 161 12.19 -20.67 3.13
N GLY A 162 13.46 -20.40 2.80
CA GLY A 162 14.39 -19.68 3.68
C GLY A 162 13.93 -18.26 4.01
N PHE A 163 13.11 -17.66 3.15
CA PHE A 163 12.52 -16.34 3.32
C PHE A 163 11.88 -16.13 4.70
N ALA A 164 11.17 -17.13 5.24
CA ALA A 164 10.53 -17.04 6.56
C ALA A 164 11.53 -16.82 7.70
N LYS A 165 12.74 -17.38 7.58
CA LYS A 165 13.80 -17.28 8.60
C LYS A 165 14.55 -15.95 8.54
N GLU A 166 14.38 -15.19 7.45
CA GLU A 166 15.03 -13.92 7.22
C GLU A 166 14.21 -12.72 7.68
N LEU A 167 12.95 -12.94 8.09
CA LEU A 167 12.04 -11.88 8.49
C LEU A 167 12.56 -11.12 9.72
N PRO A 168 12.69 -9.77 9.64
CA PRO A 168 13.24 -8.96 10.73
C PRO A 168 12.34 -8.88 11.96
N GLY A 169 12.98 -8.78 13.13
CA GLY A 169 12.31 -8.58 14.41
C GLY A 169 11.95 -7.12 14.67
N VAL A 170 10.98 -6.90 15.57
CA VAL A 170 10.63 -5.55 16.04
C VAL A 170 11.80 -4.96 16.82
N TYR A 171 12.10 -3.68 16.57
CA TYR A 171 13.13 -2.94 17.27
C TYR A 171 12.75 -2.75 18.74
N LYS A 172 13.55 -3.30 19.66
CA LYS A 172 13.32 -3.24 21.12
C LYS A 172 14.14 -2.16 21.83
N GLY A 173 14.54 -1.10 21.14
CA GLY A 173 15.37 -0.02 21.70
C GLY A 173 16.88 -0.23 21.53
N SER A 174 17.66 0.68 22.13
CA SER A 174 19.12 0.60 22.12
C SER A 174 19.60 -0.62 22.91
N ARG A 175 20.88 -1.02 22.75
CA ARG A 175 21.48 -2.11 23.56
C ARG A 175 21.33 -1.85 25.07
N LYS A 176 21.38 -0.58 25.48
CA LYS A 176 21.14 -0.16 26.87
C LYS A 176 19.70 -0.43 27.30
N ASP A 177 18.73 -0.09 26.45
CA ASP A 177 17.30 -0.25 26.73
C ASP A 177 16.89 -1.72 26.73
N ILE A 178 17.42 -2.52 25.80
CA ILE A 178 17.23 -3.97 25.77
C ILE A 178 17.74 -4.61 27.07
N ARG A 179 18.92 -4.20 27.56
CA ARG A 179 19.46 -4.70 28.84
C ARG A 179 18.54 -4.32 30.01
N LYS A 180 18.10 -3.07 30.09
CA LYS A 180 17.16 -2.61 31.11
C LYS A 180 15.84 -3.39 31.06
N SER A 181 15.28 -3.58 29.87
CA SER A 181 14.03 -4.34 29.69
C SER A 181 14.18 -5.80 30.06
N LYS A 182 15.31 -6.46 29.73
CA LYS A 182 15.58 -7.85 30.14
C LYS A 182 15.73 -7.98 31.66
N ILE A 183 16.45 -7.05 32.29
CA ILE A 183 16.58 -7.00 33.75
C ILE A 183 15.20 -6.83 34.39
N ALA A 184 14.38 -5.90 33.89
CA ALA A 184 13.01 -5.72 34.38
C ALA A 184 12.13 -6.96 34.16
N GLU A 185 12.27 -7.66 33.02
CA GLU A 185 11.53 -8.90 32.74
C GLU A 185 11.98 -10.06 33.65
N GLU A 186 13.27 -10.17 33.94
CA GLU A 186 13.84 -11.14 34.89
C GLU A 186 13.42 -10.84 36.33
N GLU A 187 13.40 -9.57 36.73
CA GLU A 187 12.89 -9.12 38.03
C GLU A 187 11.38 -9.35 38.19
N ALA A 188 10.61 -9.23 37.09
CA ALA A 188 9.18 -9.47 37.06
C ALA A 188 8.81 -10.97 37.05
N LYS A 189 9.70 -11.86 36.62
CA LYS A 189 9.53 -13.32 36.74
C LYS A 189 9.67 -13.71 38.20
N VAL A 190 8.55 -13.72 38.92
CA VAL A 190 8.45 -14.13 40.33
C VAL A 190 9.01 -15.54 40.52
N THR A 191 10.20 -15.64 41.12
CA THR A 191 10.74 -16.91 41.65
C THR A 191 10.57 -16.93 43.17
N VAL A 192 10.39 -18.12 43.75
CA VAL A 192 10.24 -18.31 45.21
C VAL A 192 11.45 -17.76 45.99
N GLN A 193 12.64 -17.70 45.37
CA GLN A 193 13.85 -17.06 45.92
C GLN A 193 13.72 -15.54 46.09
N ASN A 194 12.94 -14.85 45.25
CA ASN A 194 12.69 -13.40 45.38
C ASN A 194 11.72 -13.06 46.52
N LEU A 195 10.96 -14.03 47.04
CA LEU A 195 10.11 -13.89 48.22
C LEU A 195 10.89 -14.13 49.53
N THR A 196 11.86 -15.05 49.55
CA THR A 196 12.63 -15.40 50.75
C THR A 196 13.87 -14.54 50.98
N GLY A 197 14.34 -13.81 49.96
CA GLY A 197 15.49 -12.90 50.07
C GLY A 197 15.20 -11.48 50.61
N LYS A 198 13.95 -11.14 50.91
CA LYS A 198 13.56 -9.81 51.43
C LYS A 198 13.01 -9.89 52.85
N THR A 199 13.84 -10.29 53.80
CA THR A 199 13.57 -10.07 55.22
C THR A 199 14.24 -8.82 55.79
N ASN A 200 15.02 -8.04 55.03
CA ASN A 200 15.52 -6.75 55.53
C ASN A 200 15.70 -5.69 54.42
N ALA A 201 15.04 -4.55 54.65
CA ALA A 201 15.34 -3.19 54.14
C ALA A 201 15.37 -2.95 52.61
N ALA A 202 14.19 -2.68 52.00
CA ALA A 202 14.03 -1.70 50.88
C ALA A 202 12.56 -1.51 50.46
N ARG A 203 11.60 -1.47 51.40
CA ARG A 203 10.24 -0.97 51.15
C ARG A 203 9.99 0.25 52.02
N SER A 204 10.33 1.45 51.51
CA SER A 204 9.56 2.70 51.73
C SER A 204 10.34 3.93 51.24
N ASN A 205 10.48 4.13 49.93
CA ASN A 205 10.81 5.49 49.48
C ASN A 205 10.20 5.94 48.16
N ASP A 206 9.17 5.24 47.65
CA ASP A 206 8.48 5.64 46.41
C ASP A 206 6.99 5.94 46.61
N LEU A 207 6.62 6.37 47.82
CA LEU A 207 5.29 6.88 48.15
C LEU A 207 5.41 8.18 48.95
N LYS A 208 6.04 9.20 48.35
CA LYS A 208 5.98 10.58 48.83
C LYS A 208 5.27 11.47 47.81
N ILE A 209 3.95 11.60 48.02
CA ILE A 209 3.21 12.86 47.99
C ILE A 209 3.48 13.74 46.76
N ALA A 210 2.92 13.38 45.61
CA ALA A 210 2.54 14.33 44.57
C ALA A 210 1.05 14.72 44.76
N TRP A 211 0.74 15.22 45.96
CA TRP A 211 -0.56 15.81 46.31
C TRP A 211 -0.27 16.96 47.26
N ARG A 212 0.11 18.12 46.69
CA ARG A 212 -0.02 19.49 47.21
C ARG A 212 0.92 20.40 46.40
N TYR A 213 0.34 21.46 45.82
CA TYR A 213 0.96 22.53 45.02
C TYR A 213 1.15 22.23 43.52
N GLY A 214 0.13 22.60 42.75
CA GLY A 214 0.18 22.65 41.29
C GLY A 214 -1.14 23.01 40.61
N LEU A 215 -2.05 23.71 41.30
CA LEU A 215 -3.18 24.40 40.68
C LEU A 215 -2.74 25.86 40.48
N GLY A 216 -2.82 26.34 39.24
CA GLY A 216 -2.74 27.76 38.91
C GLY A 216 -1.49 28.17 38.12
N ASN A 217 -1.51 27.92 36.81
CA ASN A 217 -1.20 28.96 35.82
C ASN A 217 -1.70 28.49 34.44
N GLU A 218 -2.91 28.90 34.11
CA GLU A 218 -3.23 29.29 32.74
C GLU A 218 -2.31 30.45 32.33
N SER A 219 -2.02 30.56 31.04
CA SER A 219 -1.20 31.57 30.35
C SER A 219 0.33 31.36 30.37
N SER A 220 0.79 30.51 29.45
CA SER A 220 1.72 30.95 28.41
C SER A 220 1.77 29.91 27.30
N ASP A 221 0.87 30.06 26.33
CA ASP A 221 1.04 29.51 24.99
C ASP A 221 2.38 30.01 24.43
N LYS A 222 3.35 29.10 24.33
CA LYS A 222 4.46 29.23 23.40
C LYS A 222 4.45 28.00 22.51
N GLU A 223 3.94 28.26 21.31
CA GLU A 223 4.04 27.50 20.08
C GLU A 223 5.19 26.48 20.07
N GLY A 224 4.81 25.22 20.20
CA GLY A 224 5.61 24.07 19.81
C GLY A 224 4.67 23.10 19.12
N LEU A 225 4.87 22.91 17.81
CA LEU A 225 4.07 22.05 16.94
C LEU A 225 3.65 20.76 17.66
N GLY A 226 2.34 20.55 17.74
CA GLY A 226 1.72 19.40 18.40
C GLY A 226 2.28 18.08 17.85
N LYS A 227 2.95 17.32 18.71
CA LYS A 227 3.09 15.88 18.53
C LYS A 227 1.70 15.28 18.72
N PRO A 228 1.11 14.59 17.72
CA PRO A 228 -0.14 13.90 17.95
C PRO A 228 0.09 12.80 19.00
N ASN A 229 -0.91 12.58 19.85
CA ASN A 229 -0.90 11.56 20.90
C ASN A 229 -0.57 10.17 20.32
N LEU A 230 0.60 9.63 20.67
CA LEU A 230 1.19 8.38 20.16
C LEU A 230 0.59 7.08 20.74
N ASN A 231 -0.46 7.15 21.57
CA ASN A 231 -0.88 5.97 22.35
C ASN A 231 -1.84 5.01 21.60
N ASP A 232 -2.62 5.48 20.62
CA ASP A 232 -3.49 4.61 19.79
C ASP A 232 -2.79 4.05 18.54
N GLU A 233 -1.62 4.57 18.15
CA GLU A 233 -0.87 4.13 16.97
C GLU A 233 0.09 2.95 17.22
N ASN A 234 0.23 2.50 18.48
CA ASN A 234 1.32 1.59 18.89
C ASN A 234 1.34 0.23 18.17
N ASN A 235 0.22 -0.23 17.61
CA ASN A 235 0.10 -1.56 16.99
C ASN A 235 -0.13 -1.54 15.47
N TYR A 236 -0.35 -0.38 14.86
CA TYR A 236 -0.64 -0.28 13.42
C TYR A 236 0.59 -0.56 12.57
N SER A 237 1.71 0.09 12.89
CA SER A 237 3.00 -0.07 12.21
C SER A 237 4.10 -0.21 13.25
N HIS A 238 5.03 -1.13 13.02
CA HIS A 238 6.15 -1.36 13.93
C HIS A 238 7.45 -0.93 13.27
N GLN A 239 8.35 -0.35 14.06
CA GLN A 239 9.73 -0.17 13.63
C GLN A 239 10.45 -1.53 13.71
N PHE A 240 10.94 -2.03 12.57
CA PHE A 240 11.74 -3.24 12.52
C PHE A 240 13.24 -2.94 12.59
N ASP A 241 14.00 -3.91 13.07
CA ASP A 241 15.46 -3.94 13.00
C ASP A 241 15.90 -5.02 12.00
N ILE A 242 16.33 -4.59 10.81
CA ILE A 242 16.73 -5.47 9.69
C ILE A 242 17.90 -6.42 10.03
N THR A 243 18.66 -6.10 11.08
CA THR A 243 19.77 -6.93 11.55
C THR A 243 19.33 -8.07 12.47
N THR A 244 18.10 -8.02 12.96
CA THR A 244 17.51 -9.02 13.85
C THR A 244 16.59 -9.96 13.09
N ARG A 245 16.04 -10.97 13.78
CA ARG A 245 15.05 -11.92 13.22
C ARG A 245 13.86 -12.04 14.14
N LEU A 246 12.70 -12.38 13.57
CA LEU A 246 11.51 -12.72 14.34
C LEU A 246 11.78 -13.94 15.21
N MET A 247 11.43 -13.81 16.49
CA MET A 247 11.52 -14.89 17.48
C MET A 247 10.16 -15.07 18.16
N PRO A 248 9.53 -16.27 18.09
CA PRO A 248 9.96 -17.43 17.30
C PRO A 248 9.86 -17.17 15.79
N ALA A 249 10.55 -17.99 14.98
CA ALA A 249 10.38 -17.97 13.54
C ALA A 249 8.91 -18.24 13.15
N PRO A 250 8.44 -17.73 12.00
CA PRO A 250 7.06 -17.94 11.55
C PRO A 250 6.70 -19.43 11.46
N SER A 251 5.55 -19.79 12.03
CA SER A 251 5.02 -21.16 11.95
C SER A 251 4.12 -21.37 10.73
N ALA A 252 3.85 -22.62 10.37
CA ALA A 252 3.01 -22.97 9.21
C ALA A 252 1.55 -22.48 9.30
N SER A 253 1.08 -22.08 10.49
CA SER A 253 -0.22 -21.42 10.66
C SER A 253 -0.20 -19.93 10.28
N GLU A 254 0.98 -19.31 10.33
CA GLU A 254 1.17 -17.88 10.04
C GLU A 254 1.57 -17.62 8.59
N ILE A 255 2.31 -18.55 7.98
CA ILE A 255 2.85 -18.43 6.62
C ILE A 255 2.53 -19.66 5.77
N THR A 256 2.05 -19.44 4.55
CA THR A 256 1.86 -20.48 3.52
C THR A 256 2.74 -20.17 2.33
N PHE A 257 3.54 -21.14 1.89
CA PHE A 257 4.33 -21.05 0.67
C PHE A 257 3.63 -21.76 -0.49
N ILE A 258 3.57 -21.08 -1.64
CA ILE A 258 3.04 -21.62 -2.89
C ILE A 258 4.10 -21.43 -3.97
N SER A 259 4.41 -22.50 -4.71
CA SER A 259 5.38 -22.42 -5.79
C SER A 259 4.76 -21.77 -7.03
N PRO A 260 5.33 -20.67 -7.56
CA PRO A 260 4.84 -20.03 -8.78
C PRO A 260 5.15 -20.85 -10.05
N LEU A 261 5.90 -21.95 -9.92
CA LEU A 261 6.32 -22.81 -11.03
C LEU A 261 5.29 -23.91 -11.37
N GLN A 262 4.22 -24.02 -10.59
CA GLN A 262 3.13 -24.95 -10.87
C GLN A 262 2.22 -24.41 -11.99
N PRO A 263 1.37 -25.26 -12.61
CA PRO A 263 0.40 -24.79 -13.59
C PRO A 263 -0.46 -23.65 -13.02
N VAL A 264 -0.76 -22.65 -13.85
CA VAL A 264 -1.47 -21.42 -13.46
C VAL A 264 -2.71 -21.70 -12.61
N GLN A 265 -3.56 -22.62 -13.05
CA GLN A 265 -4.80 -22.98 -12.35
C GLN A 265 -4.53 -23.57 -10.95
N VAL A 266 -3.45 -24.34 -10.80
CA VAL A 266 -3.06 -24.92 -9.51
C VAL A 266 -2.59 -23.82 -8.55
N VAL A 267 -1.75 -22.90 -9.03
CA VAL A 267 -1.26 -21.76 -8.23
C VAL A 267 -2.43 -20.92 -7.72
N LEU A 268 -3.32 -20.49 -8.63
CA LEU A 268 -4.46 -19.64 -8.28
C LEU A 268 -5.44 -20.34 -7.33
N ASN A 269 -5.72 -21.63 -7.56
CA ASN A 269 -6.58 -22.42 -6.67
C ASN A 269 -5.96 -22.57 -5.28
N GLN A 270 -4.65 -22.80 -5.16
CA GLN A 270 -3.99 -22.90 -3.86
C GLN A 270 -4.02 -21.56 -3.11
N VAL A 271 -3.80 -20.44 -3.81
CA VAL A 271 -3.91 -19.09 -3.22
C VAL A 271 -5.32 -18.86 -2.70
N GLU A 272 -6.33 -19.14 -3.52
CA GLU A 272 -7.74 -18.96 -3.14
C GLU A 272 -8.15 -19.88 -1.98
N GLN A 273 -7.71 -21.15 -1.99
CA GLN A 273 -7.97 -22.09 -0.90
C GLN A 273 -7.31 -21.62 0.41
N ALA A 274 -6.09 -21.11 0.36
CA ALA A 274 -5.41 -20.54 1.53
C ALA A 274 -6.18 -19.33 2.08
N ILE A 275 -6.69 -18.46 1.21
CA ILE A 275 -7.53 -17.30 1.56
C ILE A 275 -8.84 -17.73 2.23
N LYS A 276 -9.53 -18.74 1.67
CA LYS A 276 -10.80 -19.27 2.21
C LYS A 276 -10.60 -19.99 3.55
N LYS A 277 -9.49 -20.71 3.71
CA LYS A 277 -9.14 -21.39 4.97
C LYS A 277 -8.93 -20.41 6.12
N GLN A 278 -8.49 -19.19 5.83
CA GLN A 278 -8.20 -18.13 6.80
C GLN A 278 -9.31 -17.08 6.79
N SER A 279 -10.55 -17.50 7.09
CA SER A 279 -11.71 -16.61 7.19
C SER A 279 -11.52 -15.55 8.27
N GLY A 280 -11.95 -14.31 8.02
CA GLY A 280 -11.86 -13.20 8.98
C GLY A 280 -10.46 -12.62 9.18
N LYS A 281 -9.43 -13.13 8.50
CA LYS A 281 -8.05 -12.61 8.58
C LYS A 281 -7.71 -11.70 7.41
N ILE A 282 -6.84 -10.74 7.67
CA ILE A 282 -6.13 -10.02 6.60
C ILE A 282 -5.17 -10.97 5.92
N ILE A 283 -5.17 -10.96 4.60
CA ILE A 283 -4.27 -11.77 3.79
C ILE A 283 -3.25 -10.85 3.12
N ARG A 284 -1.99 -11.12 3.41
CA ARG A 284 -0.84 -10.49 2.74
C ARG A 284 -0.28 -11.47 1.74
N ILE A 285 -0.41 -11.18 0.46
CA ILE A 285 0.20 -11.96 -0.62
C ILE A 285 1.52 -11.30 -0.97
N VAL A 286 2.59 -12.10 -1.03
CA VAL A 286 3.95 -11.60 -1.28
C VAL A 286 4.60 -12.39 -2.39
N VAL A 287 5.16 -11.68 -3.37
CA VAL A 287 5.92 -12.25 -4.48
C VAL A 287 7.34 -11.67 -4.43
N PRO A 288 8.25 -12.27 -3.65
CA PRO A 288 9.62 -11.78 -3.55
C PRO A 288 10.37 -12.10 -4.84
N SER A 289 11.07 -11.10 -5.39
CA SER A 289 11.99 -11.27 -6.52
C SER A 289 11.32 -11.97 -7.72
N LEU A 290 10.16 -11.44 -8.12
CA LEU A 290 9.40 -11.86 -9.29
C LEU A 290 10.32 -11.98 -10.51
N LEU A 291 10.25 -13.12 -11.21
CA LEU A 291 11.06 -13.42 -12.39
C LEU A 291 12.59 -13.37 -12.17
N HIS A 292 13.08 -13.55 -10.94
CA HIS A 292 14.51 -13.73 -10.72
C HIS A 292 15.01 -15.00 -11.43
N PRO A 293 16.04 -14.95 -12.30
CA PRO A 293 16.47 -16.08 -13.13
C PRO A 293 16.91 -17.33 -12.37
N ALA A 294 17.38 -17.18 -11.12
CA ALA A 294 17.72 -18.32 -10.27
C ALA A 294 16.49 -19.08 -9.71
N MET A 295 15.30 -18.47 -9.76
CA MET A 295 14.06 -19.03 -9.22
C MET A 295 13.02 -19.35 -10.29
N TYR A 296 13.01 -18.60 -11.39
CA TYR A 296 12.06 -18.75 -12.49
C TYR A 296 12.76 -19.33 -13.71
N PRO A 297 12.25 -20.43 -14.30
CA PRO A 297 12.81 -20.98 -15.52
C PRO A 297 12.56 -20.03 -16.71
N PRO A 298 13.37 -20.09 -17.78
CA PRO A 298 13.23 -19.20 -18.95
C PRO A 298 11.83 -19.18 -19.57
N SER A 299 11.09 -20.28 -19.49
CA SER A 299 9.71 -20.36 -20.00
C SER A 299 8.74 -19.40 -19.29
N MET A 300 9.02 -19.00 -18.05
CA MET A 300 8.20 -18.07 -17.29
C MET A 300 8.36 -16.61 -17.73
N PHE A 301 9.41 -16.26 -18.49
CA PHE A 301 9.58 -14.92 -19.04
C PHE A 301 8.67 -14.66 -20.25
N ASN A 302 7.99 -15.69 -20.75
CA ASN A 302 6.96 -15.51 -21.77
C ASN A 302 5.69 -14.91 -21.13
N LEU A 303 5.19 -13.81 -21.72
CA LEU A 303 3.93 -13.16 -21.34
C LEU A 303 2.77 -14.15 -21.16
N ALA A 304 2.63 -15.13 -22.05
CA ALA A 304 1.56 -16.13 -22.00
C ALA A 304 1.65 -17.08 -20.79
N LYS A 305 2.78 -17.13 -20.08
CA LYS A 305 2.97 -17.95 -18.88
C LYS A 305 2.84 -17.12 -17.60
N ILE A 306 3.50 -15.97 -17.52
CA ILE A 306 3.49 -15.16 -16.30
C ILE A 306 2.25 -14.30 -16.14
N MET A 307 1.76 -13.68 -17.22
CA MET A 307 0.63 -12.75 -17.12
C MET A 307 -0.65 -13.40 -16.61
N PRO A 308 -1.02 -14.65 -16.97
CA PRO A 308 -2.17 -15.31 -16.37
C PRO A 308 -2.07 -15.48 -14.84
N ILE A 309 -0.85 -15.68 -14.31
CA ILE A 309 -0.62 -15.77 -12.86
C ILE A 309 -0.82 -14.40 -12.21
N LEU A 310 -0.21 -13.34 -12.76
CA LEU A 310 -0.31 -11.99 -12.21
C LEU A 310 -1.72 -11.41 -12.33
N HIS A 311 -2.36 -11.58 -13.49
CA HIS A 311 -3.74 -11.16 -13.70
C HIS A 311 -4.71 -11.96 -12.82
N GLY A 312 -4.48 -13.27 -12.65
CA GLY A 312 -5.24 -14.10 -11.70
C GLY A 312 -5.06 -13.64 -10.26
N ALA A 313 -3.83 -13.31 -9.85
CA ALA A 313 -3.56 -12.76 -8.52
C ALA A 313 -4.23 -11.40 -8.31
N ARG A 314 -4.19 -10.49 -9.30
CA ARG A 314 -4.95 -9.22 -9.29
C ARG A 314 -6.45 -9.49 -9.10
N SER A 315 -7.02 -10.41 -9.86
CA SER A 315 -8.43 -10.81 -9.75
C SER A 315 -8.76 -11.29 -8.33
N ILE A 316 -7.93 -12.16 -7.74
CA ILE A 316 -8.08 -12.62 -6.36
C ILE A 316 -8.04 -11.44 -5.37
N VAL A 317 -7.06 -10.53 -5.49
CA VAL A 317 -6.94 -9.37 -4.60
C VAL A 317 -8.20 -8.49 -4.67
N LYS A 318 -8.74 -8.25 -5.87
CA LYS A 318 -9.98 -7.47 -6.04
C LYS A 318 -11.22 -8.21 -5.53
N ASN A 319 -11.34 -9.52 -5.75
CA ASN A 319 -12.46 -10.34 -5.28
C ASN A 319 -12.53 -10.41 -3.74
N TYR A 320 -11.37 -10.45 -3.09
CA TYR A 320 -11.25 -10.42 -1.63
C TYR A 320 -10.77 -9.04 -1.14
N GLY A 321 -11.20 -7.97 -1.83
CA GLY A 321 -10.67 -6.62 -1.62
C GLY A 321 -10.91 -6.02 -0.23
N SER A 322 -11.84 -6.58 0.54
CA SER A 322 -12.04 -6.20 1.94
C SER A 322 -10.93 -6.68 2.87
N ARG A 323 -10.06 -7.63 2.45
CA ARG A 323 -9.07 -8.26 3.34
C ARG A 323 -7.75 -8.66 2.70
N CYS A 324 -7.62 -8.60 1.38
CA CYS A 324 -6.41 -9.00 0.67
C CYS A 324 -5.61 -7.81 0.20
N ILE A 325 -4.29 -7.91 0.30
CA ILE A 325 -3.32 -7.00 -0.34
C ILE A 325 -2.16 -7.80 -0.93
N LEU A 326 -1.51 -7.24 -1.93
CA LEU A 326 -0.40 -7.88 -2.62
C LEU A 326 0.83 -6.97 -2.68
N PHE A 327 1.99 -7.53 -2.38
CA PHE A 327 3.29 -6.89 -2.56
C PHE A 327 4.15 -7.77 -3.47
N ALA A 328 4.79 -7.19 -4.47
CA ALA A 328 5.80 -7.85 -5.29
C ALA A 328 7.05 -6.99 -5.40
N SER A 329 8.21 -7.63 -5.48
CA SER A 329 9.46 -6.96 -5.88
C SER A 329 10.02 -7.59 -7.15
N VAL A 330 10.67 -6.80 -8.00
CA VAL A 330 11.25 -7.25 -9.28
C VAL A 330 12.52 -6.45 -9.61
N SER A 331 13.52 -7.11 -10.18
CA SER A 331 14.68 -6.41 -10.78
C SER A 331 14.32 -6.02 -12.20
N SER A 332 14.19 -4.72 -12.47
CA SER A 332 13.71 -4.20 -13.77
C SER A 332 14.66 -4.54 -14.91
N ASP A 333 15.97 -4.47 -14.67
CA ASP A 333 17.01 -4.60 -15.70
C ASP A 333 17.12 -6.00 -16.30
N LEU A 334 16.51 -7.00 -15.64
CA LEU A 334 16.49 -8.38 -16.11
C LEU A 334 15.31 -8.66 -17.06
N LEU A 335 14.39 -7.71 -17.22
CA LEU A 335 13.16 -7.89 -17.98
C LEU A 335 13.16 -7.02 -19.24
N ASP A 336 12.52 -7.54 -20.28
CA ASP A 336 12.21 -6.76 -21.48
C ASP A 336 11.20 -5.65 -21.17
N GLU A 337 11.32 -4.50 -21.82
CA GLU A 337 10.50 -3.30 -21.57
C GLU A 337 9.00 -3.60 -21.75
N LEU A 338 8.66 -4.38 -22.78
CA LEU A 338 7.28 -4.81 -23.02
C LEU A 338 6.77 -5.65 -21.86
N LEU A 339 7.56 -6.60 -21.38
CA LEU A 339 7.17 -7.46 -20.27
C LEU A 339 7.00 -6.66 -18.98
N LEU A 340 7.94 -5.77 -18.66
CA LEU A 340 7.88 -4.91 -17.49
C LEU A 340 6.63 -4.03 -17.51
N THR A 341 6.36 -3.36 -18.64
CA THR A 341 5.15 -2.53 -18.82
C THR A 341 3.85 -3.35 -18.63
N GLN A 342 3.81 -4.60 -19.11
CA GLN A 342 2.65 -5.46 -18.89
C GLN A 342 2.48 -5.84 -17.41
N ILE A 343 3.59 -6.09 -16.71
CA ILE A 343 3.60 -6.34 -15.28
C ILE A 343 3.08 -5.10 -14.54
N GLU A 344 3.66 -3.91 -14.75
CA GLU A 344 3.24 -2.64 -14.16
C GLU A 344 1.73 -2.39 -14.28
N ASN A 345 1.16 -2.66 -15.46
CA ASN A 345 -0.28 -2.48 -15.72
C ASN A 345 -1.19 -3.37 -14.86
N THR A 346 -0.68 -4.51 -14.37
CA THR A 346 -1.45 -5.39 -13.47
C THR A 346 -1.45 -4.95 -12.02
N PHE A 347 -0.56 -4.05 -11.62
CA PHE A 347 -0.47 -3.55 -10.24
C PHE A 347 -1.19 -2.22 -10.08
N ASP A 348 -1.72 -1.96 -8.89
CA ASP A 348 -2.45 -0.73 -8.57
C ASP A 348 -1.50 0.43 -8.24
N SER A 349 -0.29 0.09 -7.79
CA SER A 349 0.77 1.02 -7.45
C SER A 349 2.13 0.45 -7.84
N VAL A 350 3.03 1.34 -8.24
CA VAL A 350 4.35 1.01 -8.77
C VAL A 350 5.34 2.03 -8.25
N ILE A 351 6.39 1.54 -7.60
CA ILE A 351 7.52 2.33 -7.10
C ILE A 351 8.79 1.74 -7.70
N ASN A 352 9.66 2.60 -8.21
CA ASN A 352 10.94 2.21 -8.77
C ASN A 352 12.07 2.72 -7.87
N LEU A 353 12.98 1.82 -7.49
CA LEU A 353 14.19 2.12 -6.75
C LEU A 353 15.35 2.21 -7.74
N GLU A 354 16.05 3.33 -7.73
CA GLU A 354 17.24 3.59 -8.55
C GLU A 354 18.45 3.74 -7.63
N PRO A 355 19.20 2.66 -7.34
CA PRO A 355 20.46 2.76 -6.61
C PRO A 355 21.43 3.72 -7.28
N PHE A 356 22.17 4.49 -6.47
CA PHE A 356 23.18 5.39 -7.01
C PHE A 356 24.31 4.62 -7.69
N ASP A 357 24.80 5.19 -8.80
CA ASP A 357 26.00 4.70 -9.46
C ASP A 357 27.25 4.96 -8.62
N GLN A 358 28.39 4.49 -9.13
CA GLN A 358 29.66 4.62 -8.43
C GLN A 358 30.11 6.09 -8.30
N GLU A 359 29.80 6.95 -9.26
CA GLU A 359 30.20 8.36 -9.27
C GLU A 359 29.43 9.15 -8.21
N MET A 360 28.11 9.01 -8.18
CA MET A 360 27.25 9.66 -7.20
C MET A 360 27.53 9.14 -5.78
N THR A 361 27.80 7.84 -5.63
CA THR A 361 28.20 7.27 -4.33
C THR A 361 29.48 7.92 -3.81
N GLN A 362 30.52 8.07 -4.65
CA GLN A 362 31.76 8.73 -4.27
C GLN A 362 31.58 10.22 -3.93
N LEU A 363 30.69 10.91 -4.66
CA LEU A 363 30.34 12.30 -4.38
C LEU A 363 29.69 12.43 -3.01
N LEU A 364 28.69 11.60 -2.70
CA LEU A 364 28.02 11.60 -1.40
C LEU A 364 28.96 11.24 -0.25
N GLU A 365 29.87 10.29 -0.45
CA GLU A 365 30.92 9.95 0.52
C GLU A 365 31.88 11.11 0.79
N ARG A 366 32.20 11.91 -0.24
CA ARG A 366 33.03 13.11 -0.13
C ARG A 366 32.29 14.23 0.60
N ALA A 367 31.08 14.56 0.17
CA ALA A 367 30.25 15.62 0.74
C ALA A 367 29.91 15.34 2.22
N TYR A 368 29.58 14.09 2.56
CA TYR A 368 29.20 13.69 3.92
C TYR A 368 30.30 12.97 4.70
N LYS A 369 31.58 13.24 4.40
CA LYS A 369 32.73 12.60 5.07
C LYS A 369 32.66 12.68 6.60
N SER A 370 32.18 13.80 7.15
CA SER A 370 32.02 14.01 8.60
C SER A 370 30.72 13.40 9.16
N GLN A 371 29.75 13.06 8.30
CA GLN A 371 28.42 12.58 8.68
C GLN A 371 27.97 11.36 7.86
N PRO A 372 28.62 10.19 7.99
CA PRO A 372 28.32 9.01 7.17
C PRO A 372 26.87 8.51 7.24
N ASN A 373 26.15 8.82 8.33
CA ASN A 373 24.74 8.42 8.49
C ASN A 373 23.77 9.20 7.58
N LYS A 374 24.23 10.29 6.92
CA LYS A 374 23.43 11.06 5.96
C LYS A 374 23.54 10.54 4.53
N ILE A 375 24.50 9.66 4.25
CA ILE A 375 24.70 9.10 2.90
C ILE A 375 23.45 8.28 2.52
N GLN A 376 22.80 8.69 1.45
CA GLN A 376 21.67 7.99 0.83
C GLN A 376 22.19 7.00 -0.22
N HIS A 377 21.39 6.00 -0.56
CA HIS A 377 21.84 4.86 -1.38
C HIS A 377 21.20 4.83 -2.78
N GLY A 378 20.19 5.66 -3.02
CA GLY A 378 19.56 5.79 -4.32
C GLY A 378 18.30 6.65 -4.28
N LEU A 379 17.68 6.82 -5.44
CA LEU A 379 16.44 7.54 -5.63
C LEU A 379 15.24 6.60 -5.57
N LEU A 380 14.10 7.16 -5.18
CA LEU A 380 12.82 6.48 -5.24
C LEU A 380 11.89 7.28 -6.16
N HIS A 381 11.37 6.60 -7.18
CA HIS A 381 10.45 7.15 -8.16
C HIS A 381 9.06 6.57 -7.92
N ILE A 382 8.06 7.45 -7.85
CA ILE A 382 6.66 7.08 -7.81
C ILE A 382 6.17 7.02 -9.26
N MET A 383 5.78 5.82 -9.71
CA MET A 383 5.27 5.62 -11.07
C MET A 383 3.74 5.50 -11.05
N LYS A 384 3.17 4.90 -10.00
CA LYS A 384 1.72 4.75 -9.83
C LYS A 384 1.36 4.70 -8.35
N LEU A 385 0.27 5.37 -7.95
CA LEU A 385 -0.27 5.33 -6.59
C LEU A 385 -1.62 4.60 -6.54
N PRO A 386 -1.89 3.84 -5.46
CA PRO A 386 -3.12 3.08 -5.36
C PRO A 386 -4.31 4.04 -5.28
N ILE A 387 -5.45 3.66 -5.86
CA ILE A 387 -6.68 4.48 -5.94
C ILE A 387 -6.54 5.75 -6.80
N PHE A 388 -5.55 6.62 -6.56
CA PHE A 388 -5.39 7.89 -7.28
C PHE A 388 -5.14 7.69 -8.77
N SER A 389 -4.18 6.84 -9.13
CA SER A 389 -3.87 6.60 -10.54
C SER A 389 -5.01 5.90 -11.28
N GLU A 390 -5.77 5.01 -10.62
CA GLU A 390 -6.96 4.38 -11.21
C GLU A 390 -8.10 5.39 -11.45
N ARG A 391 -8.17 6.48 -10.68
CA ARG A 391 -9.10 7.60 -10.90
C ARG A 391 -8.67 8.55 -12.01
N GLY A 392 -7.49 8.33 -12.61
CA GLY A 392 -6.93 9.16 -13.67
C GLY A 392 -6.10 10.34 -13.17
N GLU A 393 -5.70 10.36 -11.89
CA GLU A 393 -4.83 11.39 -11.35
C GLU A 393 -3.36 11.14 -11.73
N MET A 394 -2.64 12.20 -12.10
CA MET A 394 -1.23 12.14 -12.49
C MET A 394 -0.33 12.40 -11.27
N HIS A 395 0.19 11.34 -10.67
CA HIS A 395 1.06 11.38 -9.49
C HIS A 395 2.47 10.81 -9.75
N VAL A 396 2.89 10.78 -11.02
CA VAL A 396 4.25 10.35 -11.37
C VAL A 396 5.23 11.38 -10.80
N LEU A 397 6.11 10.93 -9.91
CA LEU A 397 7.08 11.78 -9.23
C LEU A 397 8.45 11.10 -9.27
N LYS A 398 9.37 11.66 -10.06
CA LYS A 398 10.72 11.14 -10.23
C LYS A 398 11.72 12.01 -9.47
N SER A 399 12.76 11.38 -8.91
CA SER A 399 13.92 12.07 -8.32
C SER A 399 13.58 13.08 -7.22
N SER A 400 12.45 12.88 -6.52
CA SER A 400 12.01 13.73 -5.41
C SER A 400 12.22 13.08 -4.05
N TYR A 401 12.37 11.76 -4.02
CA TYR A 401 12.67 11.00 -2.82
C TYR A 401 13.98 10.24 -3.01
N ALA A 402 14.70 10.04 -1.92
CA ALA A 402 15.85 9.17 -1.85
C ALA A 402 15.67 8.15 -0.73
N PHE A 403 16.17 6.94 -0.96
CA PHE A 403 16.14 5.89 0.03
C PHE A 403 17.51 5.69 0.67
N LYS A 404 17.51 5.25 1.92
CA LYS A 404 18.70 4.98 2.69
C LYS A 404 18.55 3.69 3.48
N ASN A 405 19.44 2.74 3.21
CA ASN A 405 19.56 1.53 4.02
C ASN A 405 20.47 1.80 5.22
N GLY A 406 19.88 2.28 6.32
CA GLY A 406 20.60 2.51 7.55
C GLY A 406 21.00 1.20 8.25
N LYS A 407 21.77 1.31 9.35
CA LYS A 407 22.26 0.13 10.09
C LYS A 407 21.16 -0.81 10.61
N ARG A 408 19.95 -0.30 10.81
CA ARG A 408 18.82 -1.04 11.40
C ARG A 408 17.48 -0.79 10.71
N LYS A 409 17.37 0.31 9.96
CA LYS A 409 16.11 0.81 9.41
C LYS A 409 16.31 1.23 7.96
N PHE A 410 15.27 1.02 7.16
CA PHE A 410 15.16 1.52 5.80
C PHE A 410 14.38 2.84 5.85
N GLU A 411 14.97 3.91 5.34
CA GLU A 411 14.40 5.27 5.39
C GLU A 411 14.15 5.78 3.99
N ILE A 412 13.08 6.55 3.81
CA ILE A 412 12.82 7.32 2.59
C ILE A 412 12.62 8.77 3.02
N GLU A 413 13.44 9.64 2.45
CA GLU A 413 13.52 11.07 2.77
C GLU A 413 13.40 11.86 1.46
N GLU A 414 13.06 13.14 1.55
CA GLU A 414 13.08 14.02 0.38
C GLU A 414 14.51 14.13 -0.14
N TRP A 415 14.67 14.00 -1.46
CA TRP A 415 15.98 14.10 -2.10
C TRP A 415 16.36 15.58 -2.22
N GLY A 416 17.57 15.89 -1.75
CA GLY A 416 18.22 17.18 -1.96
C GLY A 416 19.62 16.94 -2.47
N ILE A 417 20.01 17.65 -3.52
CA ILE A 417 21.36 17.56 -4.08
C ILE A 417 22.35 17.97 -2.97
N PRO A 418 23.37 17.15 -2.67
CA PRO A 418 24.39 17.51 -1.69
C PRO A 418 25.11 18.79 -2.13
N VAL A 419 25.30 19.72 -1.19
CA VAL A 419 26.11 20.92 -1.41
C VAL A 419 27.55 20.56 -1.06
N ASP A 420 28.48 20.75 -1.99
CA ASP A 420 29.90 20.64 -1.71
C ASP A 420 30.33 21.90 -0.95
N ASP A 421 30.55 21.80 0.36
CA ASP A 421 31.08 22.89 1.21
C ASP A 421 32.57 23.21 0.91
N ILE A 422 33.03 23.03 -0.33
CA ILE A 422 34.45 23.18 -0.71
C ILE A 422 34.81 24.62 -1.10
N GLU A 423 33.83 25.50 -1.33
CA GLU A 423 34.07 26.92 -1.59
C GLU A 423 33.77 27.76 -0.35
N ASP A 424 34.79 27.95 0.52
CA ASP A 424 34.97 29.14 1.40
C ASP A 424 36.16 28.97 2.36
N THR A 425 37.28 28.41 1.88
CA THR A 425 38.57 28.47 2.60
C THR A 425 39.71 28.95 1.70
N GLU A 426 39.45 29.94 0.84
CA GLU A 426 40.50 30.86 0.41
C GLU A 426 40.69 31.94 1.48
N LYS A 427 41.67 31.64 2.33
CA LYS A 427 42.32 32.47 3.34
C LYS A 427 42.30 33.98 3.01
N ASP A 428 41.53 34.72 3.80
CA ASP A 428 41.94 36.05 4.25
C ASP A 428 43.34 35.95 4.86
N THR A 429 44.35 36.38 4.10
CA THR A 429 45.70 36.63 4.62
C THR A 429 45.84 38.14 4.73
N PRO A 430 46.04 38.70 5.94
CA PRO A 430 46.32 40.13 6.07
C PRO A 430 47.82 40.33 5.79
N THR A 431 48.18 40.60 4.54
CA THR A 431 49.49 41.17 4.23
C THR A 431 49.39 42.69 4.27
N HIS A 432 49.79 43.25 5.43
CA HIS A 432 50.31 44.60 5.49
C HIS A 432 51.57 44.66 4.62
N GLU A 433 51.56 45.45 3.55
CA GLU A 433 52.72 46.25 3.13
C GLU A 433 52.29 47.34 2.13
N HIS A 434 52.70 48.56 2.45
CA HIS A 434 52.50 49.79 1.69
C HIS A 434 53.35 49.80 0.41
N ALA A 435 52.73 50.08 -0.74
CA ALA A 435 53.30 50.93 -1.78
C ALA A 435 52.18 51.33 -2.75
N GLY A 436 51.90 52.63 -2.84
CA GLY A 436 50.92 53.18 -3.78
C GLY A 436 51.41 53.11 -5.22
N VAL A 437 50.46 53.11 -6.17
CA VAL A 437 50.45 53.91 -7.41
C VAL A 437 49.09 53.67 -8.12
N GLU A 438 48.37 54.79 -8.24
CA GLU A 438 47.39 55.26 -9.25
C GLU A 438 46.47 54.31 -10.05
N HIS A 439 45.19 54.70 -9.96
CA HIS A 439 44.04 54.45 -10.84
C HIS A 439 44.29 54.13 -12.33
N LYS A 440 43.58 53.09 -12.82
CA LYS A 440 42.72 53.22 -14.00
C LYS A 440 41.63 52.14 -14.04
N THR A 441 40.38 52.59 -14.07
CA THR A 441 39.16 51.81 -14.25
C THR A 441 38.89 51.62 -15.74
N ASP A 442 38.74 50.38 -16.21
CA ASP A 442 38.08 50.10 -17.50
C ASP A 442 36.98 49.04 -17.29
N ASN A 443 35.74 49.52 -17.36
CA ASN A 443 34.52 48.73 -17.40
C ASN A 443 34.21 48.39 -18.86
N THR A 444 34.37 47.14 -19.28
CA THR A 444 33.87 46.69 -20.59
C THR A 444 32.46 46.14 -20.44
N LYS A 445 31.46 46.96 -20.82
CA LYS A 445 30.08 46.53 -21.06
C LYS A 445 30.02 45.75 -22.37
N VAL A 446 29.46 44.55 -22.35
CA VAL A 446 29.03 43.82 -23.56
C VAL A 446 27.54 44.10 -23.75
N SER A 447 27.21 44.82 -24.82
CA SER A 447 25.85 45.08 -25.27
C SER A 447 25.39 43.98 -26.24
N VAL A 448 24.22 43.42 -25.97
CA VAL A 448 23.49 42.50 -26.85
C VAL A 448 22.52 43.35 -27.69
N GLU A 449 22.68 43.34 -29.01
CA GLU A 449 21.69 43.87 -29.95
C GLU A 449 20.57 42.85 -30.17
N PHE A 450 19.35 43.38 -30.31
CA PHE A 450 18.08 42.65 -30.45
C PHE A 450 17.91 41.94 -31.78
#